data_AF-M0CJM1-F1
#
_entry.id   AF-M0CJM1-F1
#
_cell.length_a   1.000
_cell.length_b   1.000
_cell.length_c   1.000
_cell.angle_alpha   90.00
_cell.angle_beta   90.00
_cell.angle_gamma   90.00
#
_symmetry.space_group_name_H-M   'P 1'
#
loop_
_entity.id
_entity.type
_entity.pdbx_description
1 polymer ?
#
loop_
_entity_poly.entity_id
_entity_poly.type
_entity_poly.pdbx_seq_one_letter_code
_entity_poly.pdbx_strand_id
1 'polypeptide(L)'
;MREGGTRLEILAAVASLEREQETPPRQKDITEQVSVTRGTVSKTCSALVDEGQLLLDDGEYRVNEEMLLLIYKEHLESYLIRDSANNGFADLVEARNELRIELKGELRQLVTDGDDGRRRMMIDILREVLVYALSFREIQTLRDYLFAVDHLVRTLAAHITTSQNFDGTDVAHSDGIRLLLLIAVTLDRGYAMLARLRAAHDELEDHLPGAPPEEQMIDYLTTQ
;
A
#
# COMPACT_ATOMS: atom_id res chain seq x y z
N MET A 1 22.50 12.95 2.91
CA MET A 1 21.47 11.90 2.73
C MET A 1 21.71 10.80 3.75
N ARG A 2 20.63 10.30 4.37
CA ARG A 2 20.67 9.04 5.14
C ARG A 2 20.67 7.88 4.15
N GLU A 3 21.31 6.76 4.49
CA GLU A 3 21.46 5.59 3.59
C GLU A 3 20.12 5.06 3.04
N GLY A 4 19.03 5.13 3.82
CA GLY A 4 17.68 4.79 3.35
C GLY A 4 17.12 5.74 2.28
N GLY A 5 17.58 7.00 2.24
CA GLY A 5 17.27 8.01 1.23
C GLY A 5 17.73 7.60 -0.16
N THR A 6 19.00 7.24 -0.24
CA THR A 6 19.66 6.87 -1.50
C THR A 6 19.08 5.60 -2.11
N ARG A 7 18.72 4.62 -1.28
CA ARG A 7 18.14 3.36 -1.74
C ARG A 7 16.79 3.58 -2.45
N LEU A 8 15.90 4.34 -1.81
CA LEU A 8 14.59 4.61 -2.40
C LEU A 8 14.70 5.47 -3.66
N GLU A 9 15.56 6.49 -3.66
CA GLU A 9 15.79 7.33 -4.86
C GLU A 9 16.22 6.49 -6.07
N ILE A 10 17.11 5.51 -5.88
CA ILE A 10 17.57 4.63 -6.96
C ILE A 10 16.47 3.65 -7.40
N LEU A 11 15.73 3.04 -6.47
CA LEU A 11 14.57 2.19 -6.82
C LEU A 11 13.52 2.97 -7.63
N ALA A 12 13.23 4.20 -7.20
CA ALA A 12 12.28 5.08 -7.85
C ALA A 12 12.76 5.52 -9.24
N ALA A 13 14.06 5.79 -9.41
CA ALA A 13 14.69 6.07 -10.69
C ALA A 13 14.52 4.89 -11.68
N VAL A 14 14.82 3.67 -11.25
CA VAL A 14 14.62 2.48 -12.09
C VAL A 14 13.15 2.36 -12.51
N ALA A 15 12.21 2.47 -11.56
CA ALA A 15 10.78 2.37 -11.84
C ALA A 15 10.30 3.44 -12.86
N SER A 16 10.79 4.67 -12.73
CA SER A 16 10.44 5.78 -13.63
C SER A 16 10.99 5.56 -15.03
N LEU A 17 12.26 5.15 -15.16
CA LEU A 17 12.89 4.89 -16.46
C LEU A 17 12.24 3.70 -17.16
N GLU A 18 11.90 2.62 -16.44
CA GLU A 18 11.15 1.50 -16.99
C GLU A 18 9.76 1.92 -17.54
N ARG A 19 9.15 2.96 -16.97
CA ARG A 19 7.86 3.49 -17.46
C ARG A 19 8.03 4.36 -18.70
N GLU A 20 9.12 5.11 -18.77
CA GLU A 20 9.36 6.11 -19.81
C GLU A 20 10.08 5.55 -21.05
N GLN A 21 10.82 4.45 -20.90
CA GLN A 21 11.67 3.88 -21.93
C GLN A 21 11.16 2.52 -22.40
N GLU A 22 11.47 2.18 -23.66
CA GLU A 22 11.12 0.86 -24.23
C GLU A 22 12.01 -0.27 -23.69
N THR A 23 13.21 0.08 -23.20
CA THR A 23 14.21 -0.86 -22.65
C THR A 23 14.48 -0.53 -21.19
N PRO A 24 14.76 -1.53 -20.33
CA PRO A 24 15.09 -1.26 -18.95
C PRO A 24 16.39 -0.46 -18.81
N PRO A 25 16.50 0.39 -17.79
CA PRO A 25 17.63 1.30 -17.65
C PRO A 25 18.94 0.58 -17.31
N ARG A 26 20.05 1.11 -17.83
CA ARG A 26 21.39 0.74 -17.40
C ARG A 26 21.86 1.68 -16.30
N GLN A 27 22.95 1.32 -15.62
CA GLN A 27 23.50 2.14 -14.53
C GLN A 27 23.82 3.58 -14.94
N LYS A 28 24.20 3.80 -16.21
CA LYS A 28 24.43 5.15 -16.76
C LYS A 28 23.16 5.99 -16.68
N ASP A 29 22.02 5.44 -17.12
CA ASP A 29 20.75 6.16 -17.20
C ASP A 29 20.25 6.51 -15.80
N ILE A 30 20.38 5.57 -14.85
CA ILE A 30 20.09 5.81 -13.43
C ILE A 30 20.95 6.94 -12.88
N THR A 31 22.25 6.95 -13.20
CA THR A 31 23.19 7.98 -12.72
C THR A 31 22.83 9.38 -13.22
N GLU A 32 22.21 9.50 -14.39
CA GLU A 32 21.79 10.78 -14.96
C GLU A 32 20.50 11.32 -14.31
N GLN A 33 19.71 10.45 -13.68
CA GLN A 33 18.41 10.82 -13.08
C GLN A 33 18.49 11.12 -11.57
N VAL A 34 19.46 10.55 -10.86
CA VAL A 34 19.58 10.69 -9.40
C VAL A 34 20.60 11.74 -8.98
N SER A 35 20.46 12.26 -7.76
CA SER A 35 21.34 13.30 -7.21
C SER A 35 22.68 12.81 -6.66
N VAL A 36 22.89 11.49 -6.63
CA VAL A 36 24.08 10.85 -6.03
C VAL A 36 25.17 10.50 -7.05
N THR A 37 26.39 10.33 -6.54
CA THR A 37 27.55 10.03 -7.40
C THR A 37 27.46 8.66 -8.07
N ARG A 38 28.10 8.50 -9.24
CA ARG A 38 28.21 7.20 -9.95
C ARG A 38 28.69 6.06 -9.04
N GLY A 39 29.65 6.32 -8.15
CA GLY A 39 30.16 5.31 -7.21
C GLY A 39 29.09 4.88 -6.20
N THR A 40 28.30 5.84 -5.71
CA THR A 40 27.15 5.57 -4.83
C THR A 40 26.08 4.78 -5.56
N VAL A 41 25.74 5.15 -6.81
CA VAL A 41 24.79 4.41 -7.66
C VAL A 41 25.24 2.96 -7.82
N SER A 42 26.49 2.75 -8.25
CA SER A 42 27.05 1.41 -8.42
C SER A 42 26.91 0.54 -7.17
N LYS A 43 27.36 1.06 -6.02
CA LYS A 43 27.31 0.34 -4.74
C LYS A 43 25.87 0.01 -4.34
N THR A 44 24.95 0.95 -4.55
CA THR A 44 23.57 0.81 -4.10
C THR A 44 22.78 -0.12 -5.03
N CYS A 45 22.96 -0.02 -6.35
CA CYS A 45 22.40 -0.97 -7.31
C CYS A 45 22.83 -2.41 -6.99
N SER A 46 24.12 -2.64 -6.72
CA SER A 46 24.60 -3.97 -6.33
C SER A 46 23.92 -4.46 -5.05
N ALA A 47 23.83 -3.62 -4.02
CA ALA A 47 23.14 -3.99 -2.77
C ALA A 47 21.64 -4.28 -2.98
N LEU A 48 20.95 -3.50 -3.81
CA LEU A 48 19.54 -3.72 -4.13
C LEU A 48 19.31 -5.01 -4.92
N VAL A 49 20.27 -5.41 -5.78
CA VAL A 49 20.25 -6.70 -6.46
C VAL A 49 20.50 -7.85 -5.47
N ASP A 50 21.49 -7.71 -4.58
CA ASP A 50 21.79 -8.71 -3.55
C ASP A 50 20.61 -8.92 -2.58
N GLU A 51 19.88 -7.83 -2.26
CA GLU A 51 18.67 -7.84 -1.44
C GLU A 51 17.41 -8.26 -2.23
N GLY A 52 17.54 -8.49 -3.54
CA GLY A 52 16.45 -8.95 -4.42
C GLY A 52 15.40 -7.88 -4.74
N GLN A 53 15.63 -6.60 -4.41
CA GLN A 53 14.73 -5.49 -4.74
C GLN A 53 14.87 -5.02 -6.20
N LEU A 54 16.04 -5.24 -6.80
CA LEU A 54 16.29 -5.08 -8.23
C LEU A 54 16.66 -6.43 -8.86
N LEU A 55 16.26 -6.61 -10.12
CA LEU A 55 16.77 -7.66 -10.99
C LEU A 55 17.81 -7.05 -11.93
N LEU A 56 18.85 -7.81 -12.25
CA LEU A 56 19.91 -7.42 -13.17
C LEU A 56 20.07 -8.50 -14.24
N ASP A 57 19.83 -8.13 -15.50
CA ASP A 57 20.04 -8.99 -16.67
C ASP A 57 20.74 -8.21 -17.78
N ASP A 58 21.83 -8.74 -18.34
CA ASP A 58 22.69 -8.08 -19.34
C ASP A 58 23.04 -6.59 -19.07
N GLY A 59 23.20 -6.21 -17.79
CA GLY A 59 23.50 -4.84 -17.38
C GLY A 59 22.29 -3.91 -17.29
N GLU A 60 21.09 -4.43 -17.49
CA GLU A 60 19.81 -3.74 -17.44
C GLU A 60 19.10 -4.05 -16.12
N TYR A 61 18.64 -2.99 -15.45
CA TYR A 61 18.01 -3.08 -14.13
C TYR A 61 16.50 -3.05 -14.25
N ARG A 62 15.83 -3.92 -13.51
CA ARG A 62 14.36 -3.94 -13.36
C ARG A 62 13.96 -3.92 -11.90
N VAL A 63 12.83 -3.31 -11.59
CA VAL A 63 12.24 -3.45 -10.25
C VAL A 63 11.74 -4.88 -10.07
N ASN A 64 12.12 -5.53 -8.96
CA ASN A 64 11.55 -6.83 -8.62
C ASN A 64 10.16 -6.66 -8.00
N GLU A 65 9.13 -6.83 -8.82
CA GLU A 65 7.73 -6.67 -8.42
C GLU A 65 7.32 -7.67 -7.32
N GLU A 66 7.85 -8.90 -7.35
CA GLU A 66 7.56 -9.90 -6.32
C GLU A 66 8.10 -9.46 -4.97
N MET A 67 9.29 -8.87 -4.96
CA MET A 67 9.90 -8.34 -3.74
C MET A 67 9.16 -7.11 -3.22
N LEU A 68 8.70 -6.20 -4.10
CA LEU A 68 7.87 -5.08 -3.68
C LEU A 68 6.59 -5.55 -2.97
N LEU A 69 5.93 -6.55 -3.55
CA LEU A 69 4.72 -7.13 -3.00
C LEU A 69 4.99 -7.81 -1.65
N LEU A 70 6.10 -8.54 -1.52
CA LEU A 70 6.52 -9.16 -0.27
C LEU A 70 6.77 -8.12 0.83
N ILE A 71 7.50 -7.05 0.51
CA ILE A 71 7.76 -5.93 1.44
C ILE A 71 6.43 -5.30 1.89
N TYR A 72 5.50 -5.06 0.96
CA TYR A 72 4.21 -4.48 1.30
C TYR A 72 3.36 -5.42 2.15
N LYS A 73 3.36 -6.72 1.84
CA LYS A 73 2.72 -7.75 2.67
C LYS A 73 3.26 -7.72 4.11
N GLU A 74 4.57 -7.72 4.29
CA GLU A 74 5.19 -7.69 5.63
C GLU A 74 4.82 -6.41 6.39
N HIS A 75 4.78 -5.27 5.68
CA HIS A 75 4.28 -4.02 6.21
C HIS A 75 2.83 -4.14 6.69
N LEU A 76 1.92 -4.67 5.86
CA LEU A 76 0.51 -4.88 6.23
C LEU A 76 0.33 -5.86 7.40
N GLU A 77 1.14 -6.92 7.47
CA GLU A 77 1.11 -7.87 8.58
C GLU A 77 1.38 -7.20 9.94
N SER A 78 2.12 -6.08 9.97
CA SER A 78 2.32 -5.29 11.19
C SER A 78 1.06 -4.57 11.68
N TYR A 79 0.05 -4.40 10.81
CA TYR A 79 -1.25 -3.82 11.15
C TYR A 79 -2.30 -4.87 11.52
N LEU A 80 -2.07 -6.15 11.24
CA LEU A 80 -2.98 -7.26 11.56
C LEU A 80 -2.93 -7.63 13.06
N ILE A 81 -3.03 -6.63 13.92
CA ILE A 81 -3.13 -6.78 15.37
C ILE A 81 -4.61 -6.98 15.73
N ARG A 82 -4.88 -7.72 16.82
CA ARG A 82 -6.24 -7.85 17.34
C ARG A 82 -6.68 -6.60 18.05
N ASP A 83 -7.78 -6.02 17.57
CA ASP A 83 -8.45 -4.92 18.26
C ASP A 83 -9.21 -5.49 19.46
N SER A 84 -8.94 -4.91 20.64
CA SER A 84 -9.68 -5.21 21.87
C SER A 84 -11.02 -4.46 21.85
N ALA A 85 -12.09 -5.13 22.28
CA ALA A 85 -13.40 -4.52 22.38
C ALA A 85 -13.34 -3.18 23.13
N ASN A 86 -13.83 -2.12 22.49
CA ASN A 86 -13.96 -0.80 23.08
C ASN A 86 -15.46 -0.56 23.29
N ASN A 87 -15.86 -0.10 24.48
CA ASN A 87 -17.27 0.07 24.81
C ASN A 87 -17.93 1.06 23.82
N GLY A 88 -18.98 0.62 23.12
CA GLY A 88 -19.77 1.43 22.19
C GLY A 88 -19.77 0.96 20.73
N PHE A 89 -18.84 0.10 20.32
CA PHE A 89 -18.73 -0.34 18.91
C PHE A 89 -18.27 -1.81 18.80
N ALA A 90 -18.78 -2.67 19.68
CA ALA A 90 -18.38 -4.08 19.76
C ALA A 90 -18.59 -4.81 18.42
N ASP A 91 -19.71 -4.58 17.75
CA ASP A 91 -20.07 -5.24 16.48
C ASP A 91 -19.09 -4.86 15.35
N LEU A 92 -18.71 -3.58 15.24
CA LEU A 92 -17.70 -3.15 14.27
C LEU A 92 -16.31 -3.74 14.58
N VAL A 93 -15.94 -3.84 15.85
CA VAL A 93 -14.67 -4.46 16.26
C VAL A 93 -14.66 -5.95 15.95
N GLU A 94 -15.79 -6.63 16.09
CA GLU A 94 -15.94 -8.04 15.70
C GLU A 94 -15.81 -8.21 14.18
N ALA A 95 -16.57 -7.44 13.40
CA ALA A 95 -16.50 -7.46 11.93
C ALA A 95 -15.08 -7.17 11.42
N ARG A 96 -14.38 -6.15 11.95
CA ARG A 96 -12.97 -5.87 11.61
C ARG A 96 -12.04 -7.04 11.94
N ASN A 97 -12.25 -7.69 13.08
CA ASN A 97 -11.42 -8.84 13.49
C ASN A 97 -11.61 -10.03 12.54
N GLU A 98 -12.80 -10.23 11.98
CA GLU A 98 -13.07 -11.22 10.93
C GLU A 98 -12.39 -10.84 9.60
N LEU A 99 -12.60 -9.61 9.13
CA LEU A 99 -11.97 -9.09 7.90
C LEU A 99 -10.43 -9.13 7.99
N ARG A 100 -9.85 -8.93 9.18
CA ARG A 100 -8.41 -9.09 9.40
C ARG A 100 -7.95 -10.54 9.16
N ILE A 101 -8.73 -11.53 9.60
CA ILE A 101 -8.40 -12.96 9.39
C ILE A 101 -8.49 -13.27 7.90
N GLU A 102 -9.51 -12.75 7.22
CA GLU A 102 -9.68 -12.87 5.78
C GLU A 102 -8.49 -12.25 5.03
N LEU A 103 -8.15 -10.99 5.31
CA LEU A 103 -7.01 -10.32 4.69
C LEU A 103 -5.70 -11.07 4.92
N LYS A 104 -5.51 -11.68 6.10
CA LYS A 104 -4.33 -12.53 6.35
C LYS A 104 -4.26 -13.74 5.40
N GLY A 105 -5.41 -14.32 5.04
CA GLY A 105 -5.52 -15.36 4.03
C GLY A 105 -5.20 -14.84 2.63
N GLU A 106 -5.83 -13.73 2.25
CA GLU A 106 -5.64 -13.05 0.95
C GLU A 106 -4.18 -12.66 0.71
N LEU A 107 -3.50 -12.06 1.70
CA LEU A 107 -2.10 -11.66 1.58
C LEU A 107 -1.15 -12.85 1.39
N ARG A 108 -1.49 -14.03 1.92
CA ARG A 108 -0.71 -15.24 1.66
C ARG A 108 -0.86 -15.67 0.21
N GLN A 109 -2.09 -15.71 -0.29
CA GLN A 109 -2.41 -16.06 -1.68
C GLN A 109 -1.77 -15.09 -2.66
N LEU A 110 -1.81 -13.78 -2.38
CA LEU A 110 -1.28 -12.73 -3.25
C LEU A 110 0.20 -12.96 -3.63
N VAL A 111 0.98 -13.57 -2.74
CA VAL A 111 2.39 -13.88 -2.94
C VAL A 111 2.61 -15.29 -3.51
N THR A 112 1.75 -16.26 -3.19
CA THR A 112 1.91 -17.68 -3.60
C THR A 112 1.24 -18.04 -4.92
N ASP A 113 0.15 -17.36 -5.25
CA ASP A 113 -0.68 -17.70 -6.40
C ASP A 113 -0.13 -17.00 -7.65
N GLY A 114 -0.41 -17.58 -8.82
CA GLY A 114 0.01 -17.03 -10.11
C GLY A 114 -0.58 -15.64 -10.37
N ASP A 115 -0.14 -15.01 -11.46
CA ASP A 115 -0.57 -13.65 -11.82
C ASP A 115 -2.10 -13.59 -12.00
N ASP A 116 -2.78 -13.00 -11.01
CA ASP A 116 -4.22 -12.74 -11.01
C ASP A 116 -4.49 -11.22 -10.96
N GLY A 117 -5.74 -10.82 -11.18
CA GLY A 117 -6.12 -9.42 -11.21
C GLY A 117 -5.82 -8.65 -9.91
N ARG A 118 -5.78 -9.33 -8.76
CA ARG A 118 -5.43 -8.75 -7.46
C ARG A 118 -3.94 -8.41 -7.40
N ARG A 119 -3.09 -9.39 -7.74
CA ARG A 119 -1.64 -9.23 -7.74
C ARG A 119 -1.22 -8.10 -8.65
N ARG A 120 -1.77 -8.08 -9.87
CA ARG A 120 -1.46 -7.04 -10.85
C ARG A 120 -1.87 -5.65 -10.36
N MET A 121 -3.08 -5.50 -9.83
CA MET A 121 -3.55 -4.23 -9.28
C MET A 121 -2.65 -3.72 -8.15
N MET A 122 -2.23 -4.59 -7.24
CA MET A 122 -1.34 -4.21 -6.14
C MET A 122 0.04 -3.81 -6.62
N ILE A 123 0.61 -4.54 -7.60
CA ILE A 123 1.88 -4.16 -8.23
C ILE A 123 1.76 -2.79 -8.90
N ASP A 124 0.69 -2.53 -9.66
CA ASP A 124 0.49 -1.25 -10.34
C ASP A 124 0.40 -0.09 -9.33
N ILE A 125 -0.32 -0.27 -8.21
CA ILE A 125 -0.36 0.70 -7.10
C ILE A 125 1.05 0.95 -6.52
N LEU A 126 1.77 -0.12 -6.20
CA LEU A 126 3.12 -0.05 -5.62
C LEU A 126 4.08 0.69 -6.58
N ARG A 127 4.02 0.37 -7.88
CA ARG A 127 4.85 1.01 -8.90
C ARG A 127 4.51 2.49 -9.08
N GLU A 128 3.23 2.84 -9.14
CA GLU A 128 2.82 4.25 -9.32
C GLU A 128 3.30 5.14 -8.18
N VAL A 129 3.19 4.68 -6.92
CA VAL A 129 3.73 5.44 -5.78
C VAL A 129 5.26 5.50 -5.82
N LEU A 130 5.92 4.46 -6.32
CA LEU A 130 7.37 4.42 -6.42
C LEU A 130 7.89 5.41 -7.47
N VAL A 131 7.24 5.50 -8.63
CA VAL A 131 7.53 6.51 -9.65
C VAL A 131 7.27 7.92 -9.09
N TYR A 132 6.16 8.09 -8.37
CA TYR A 132 5.81 9.36 -7.75
C TYR A 132 6.85 9.82 -6.71
N ALA A 133 7.51 8.90 -6.01
CA ALA A 133 8.49 9.20 -4.97
C ALA A 133 9.66 10.09 -5.44
N LEU A 134 10.08 10.01 -6.72
CA LEU A 134 11.13 10.89 -7.25
C LEU A 134 10.76 12.37 -7.24
N SER A 135 9.47 12.68 -7.35
CA SER A 135 8.98 14.05 -7.49
C SER A 135 8.68 14.73 -6.15
N PHE A 136 8.62 13.96 -5.04
CA PHE A 136 8.14 14.44 -3.75
C PHE A 136 9.21 14.30 -2.67
N ARG A 137 9.59 15.44 -2.07
CA ARG A 137 10.67 15.51 -1.08
C ARG A 137 10.31 14.83 0.23
N GLU A 138 9.03 14.58 0.46
CA GLU A 138 8.47 13.96 1.66
C GLU A 138 8.68 12.44 1.66
N ILE A 139 8.82 11.81 0.49
CA ILE A 139 9.00 10.36 0.36
C ILE A 139 10.50 10.05 0.26
N GLN A 140 11.15 9.90 1.41
CA GLN A 140 12.61 9.72 1.47
C GLN A 140 13.02 8.31 1.83
N THR A 141 12.21 7.57 2.58
CA THR A 141 12.56 6.23 3.05
C THR A 141 11.56 5.21 2.59
N LEU A 142 11.95 3.92 2.60
CA LEU A 142 11.02 2.82 2.30
C LEU A 142 9.76 2.90 3.18
N ARG A 143 9.90 3.34 4.43
CA ARG A 143 8.75 3.55 5.32
C ARG A 143 7.83 4.66 4.81
N ASP A 144 8.37 5.79 4.38
CA ASP A 144 7.56 6.90 3.84
C ASP A 144 6.83 6.47 2.56
N TYR A 145 7.51 5.70 1.71
CA TYR A 145 6.92 5.09 0.52
C TYR A 145 5.73 4.18 0.88
N LEU A 146 5.90 3.26 1.84
CA LEU A 146 4.83 2.36 2.28
C LEU A 146 3.64 3.14 2.86
N PHE A 147 3.88 4.23 3.60
CA PHE A 147 2.80 5.09 4.07
C PHE A 147 2.09 5.85 2.94
N ALA A 148 2.81 6.24 1.88
CA ALA A 148 2.21 6.83 0.69
C ALA A 148 1.35 5.81 -0.07
N VAL A 149 1.77 4.54 -0.13
CA VAL A 149 0.97 3.42 -0.65
C VAL A 149 -0.31 3.25 0.18
N ASP A 150 -0.19 3.18 1.50
CA ASP A 150 -1.35 3.08 2.40
C ASP A 150 -2.34 4.25 2.23
N HIS A 151 -1.82 5.45 1.97
CA HIS A 151 -2.65 6.62 1.71
C HIS A 151 -3.38 6.52 0.37
N LEU A 152 -2.69 6.08 -0.69
CA LEU A 152 -3.32 5.87 -2.00
C LEU A 152 -4.40 4.79 -1.93
N VAL A 153 -4.13 3.65 -1.30
CA VAL A 153 -5.09 2.56 -1.10
C VAL A 153 -6.36 3.06 -0.40
N ARG A 154 -6.22 3.75 0.73
CA ARG A 154 -7.38 4.31 1.46
C ARG A 154 -8.14 5.35 0.64
N THR A 155 -7.43 6.19 -0.12
CA THR A 155 -8.05 7.22 -0.96
C THR A 155 -8.84 6.59 -2.10
N LEU A 156 -8.27 5.58 -2.77
CA LEU A 156 -8.96 4.82 -3.82
C LEU A 156 -10.19 4.10 -3.27
N ALA A 157 -10.06 3.44 -2.11
CA ALA A 157 -11.16 2.75 -1.46
C ALA A 157 -12.31 3.72 -1.17
N ALA A 158 -12.01 4.87 -0.57
CA ALA A 158 -13.00 5.89 -0.28
C ALA A 158 -13.67 6.45 -1.55
N HIS A 159 -12.91 6.67 -2.63
CA HIS A 159 -13.49 7.13 -3.89
C HIS A 159 -14.38 6.08 -4.56
N ILE A 160 -14.01 4.80 -4.48
CA ILE A 160 -14.82 3.70 -4.99
C ILE A 160 -16.15 3.64 -4.22
N THR A 161 -16.10 3.61 -2.89
CA THR A 161 -17.31 3.45 -2.07
C THR A 161 -18.23 4.67 -2.08
N THR A 162 -17.71 5.85 -2.36
CA THR A 162 -18.51 7.09 -2.47
C THR A 162 -18.92 7.42 -3.91
N SER A 163 -18.51 6.60 -4.88
CA SER A 163 -18.90 6.76 -6.27
C SER A 163 -20.39 6.49 -6.45
N GLN A 164 -21.09 7.37 -7.16
CA GLN A 164 -22.52 7.20 -7.46
C GLN A 164 -22.83 5.93 -8.28
N ASN A 165 -21.84 5.37 -8.95
CA ASN A 165 -21.97 4.18 -9.79
C ASN A 165 -21.63 2.88 -9.05
N PHE A 166 -21.26 2.96 -7.77
CA PHE A 166 -20.86 1.80 -6.98
C PHE A 166 -21.97 1.43 -6.00
N ASP A 167 -22.65 0.31 -6.26
CA ASP A 167 -23.77 -0.18 -5.44
C ASP A 167 -23.37 -1.36 -4.53
N GLY A 168 -22.08 -1.70 -4.50
CA GLY A 168 -21.53 -2.79 -3.70
C GLY A 168 -21.60 -4.17 -4.37
N THR A 169 -22.39 -4.35 -5.42
CA THR A 169 -22.46 -5.66 -6.11
C THR A 169 -21.14 -6.03 -6.78
N ASP A 170 -20.37 -5.04 -7.23
CA ASP A 170 -19.02 -5.22 -7.78
C ASP A 170 -18.05 -5.89 -6.80
N VAL A 171 -18.24 -5.73 -5.48
CA VAL A 171 -17.36 -6.32 -4.46
C VAL A 171 -17.41 -7.86 -4.48
N ALA A 172 -18.57 -8.42 -4.81
CA ALA A 172 -18.73 -9.87 -4.92
C ALA A 172 -18.16 -10.44 -6.23
N HIS A 173 -17.90 -9.60 -7.23
CA HIS A 173 -17.51 -10.02 -8.58
C HIS A 173 -16.11 -9.54 -8.98
N SER A 174 -15.43 -8.76 -8.14
CA SER A 174 -14.10 -8.20 -8.39
C SER A 174 -13.18 -8.40 -7.20
N ASP A 175 -12.37 -9.46 -7.27
CA ASP A 175 -11.39 -9.81 -6.24
C ASP A 175 -10.42 -8.66 -5.94
N GLY A 176 -10.06 -7.86 -6.96
CA GLY A 176 -9.19 -6.70 -6.80
C GLY A 176 -9.84 -5.56 -6.00
N ILE A 177 -11.11 -5.24 -6.28
CA ILE A 177 -11.86 -4.24 -5.51
C ILE A 177 -12.02 -4.74 -4.06
N ARG A 178 -12.42 -6.01 -3.88
CA ARG A 178 -12.56 -6.61 -2.55
C ARG A 178 -11.25 -6.52 -1.75
N LEU A 179 -10.12 -6.90 -2.34
CA LEU A 179 -8.81 -6.82 -1.69
C LEU A 179 -8.47 -5.38 -1.28
N LEU A 180 -8.71 -4.41 -2.15
CA LEU A 180 -8.42 -3.00 -1.88
C LEU A 180 -9.25 -2.47 -0.70
N LEU A 181 -10.53 -2.84 -0.62
CA LEU A 181 -11.39 -2.48 0.52
C LEU A 181 -10.93 -3.17 1.82
N LEU A 182 -10.57 -4.45 1.77
CA LEU A 182 -10.03 -5.19 2.93
C LEU A 182 -8.77 -4.53 3.50
N ILE A 183 -7.83 -4.14 2.63
CA ILE A 183 -6.62 -3.43 3.03
C ILE A 183 -6.98 -2.07 3.63
N ALA A 184 -7.85 -1.29 2.99
CA ALA A 184 -8.23 0.04 3.47
C ALA A 184 -8.88 0.01 4.86
N VAL A 185 -9.81 -0.91 5.10
CA VAL A 185 -10.44 -1.11 6.42
C VAL A 185 -9.38 -1.47 7.47
N THR A 186 -8.47 -2.40 7.14
CA THR A 186 -7.40 -2.82 8.07
C THR A 186 -6.45 -1.67 8.42
N LEU A 187 -6.13 -0.82 7.45
CA LEU A 187 -5.30 0.36 7.65
C LEU A 187 -6.03 1.47 8.44
N ASP A 188 -7.35 1.50 8.40
CA ASP A 188 -8.11 2.51 9.12
C ASP A 188 -7.98 2.30 10.63
N ARG A 189 -7.58 3.36 11.33
CA ARG A 189 -7.56 3.45 12.80
C ARG A 189 -8.40 4.64 13.28
N GLY A 190 -9.14 5.27 12.36
CA GLY A 190 -10.00 6.41 12.60
C GLY A 190 -10.94 6.13 13.75
N TYR A 191 -11.53 4.94 13.77
CA TYR A 191 -12.38 4.50 14.88
C TYR A 191 -11.68 4.52 16.26
N ALA A 192 -10.47 3.97 16.40
CA ALA A 192 -9.75 3.99 17.69
C ALA A 192 -9.38 5.41 18.13
N MET A 193 -9.11 6.30 17.18
CA MET A 193 -8.86 7.72 17.46
C MET A 193 -10.15 8.47 17.82
N LEU A 194 -11.24 8.23 17.09
CA LEU A 194 -12.57 8.79 17.33
C LEU A 194 -13.16 8.32 18.65
N ALA A 195 -13.00 7.04 19.00
CA ALA A 195 -13.42 6.50 20.28
C ALA A 195 -12.65 7.13 21.46
N ARG A 196 -11.34 7.37 21.29
CA ARG A 196 -10.54 8.12 22.29
C ARG A 196 -10.98 9.57 22.39
N LEU A 197 -11.28 10.23 21.27
CA LEU A 197 -11.78 11.60 21.24
C LEU A 197 -13.17 11.70 21.89
N ARG A 198 -14.09 10.78 21.59
CA ARG A 198 -15.42 10.70 22.23
C ARG A 198 -15.31 10.46 23.74
N ALA A 199 -14.45 9.52 24.16
CA ALA A 199 -14.21 9.27 25.58
C ALA A 199 -13.57 10.46 26.33
N ALA A 200 -12.93 11.39 25.60
CA ALA A 200 -12.33 12.59 26.17
C ALA A 200 -13.24 13.82 26.07
N HIS A 201 -14.23 13.81 25.17
CA HIS A 201 -15.09 14.94 24.82
C HIS A 201 -16.52 14.48 24.50
N ASP A 202 -17.38 14.44 25.52
CA ASP A 202 -18.78 14.00 25.40
C ASP A 202 -19.58 14.82 24.37
N GLU A 203 -19.22 16.10 24.16
CA GLU A 203 -19.87 16.98 23.16
C GLU A 203 -19.66 16.55 21.70
N LEU A 204 -18.67 15.69 21.43
CA LEU A 204 -18.44 15.16 20.08
C LEU A 204 -19.45 14.06 19.70
N GLU A 205 -20.16 13.49 20.67
CA GLU A 205 -21.13 12.42 20.45
C GLU A 205 -22.26 12.84 19.52
N ASP A 206 -22.73 14.09 19.63
CA ASP A 206 -23.83 14.63 18.84
C ASP A 206 -23.39 15.21 17.48
N HIS A 207 -22.08 15.25 17.20
CA HIS A 207 -21.52 16.00 16.07
C HIS A 207 -20.57 15.21 15.16
N LEU A 208 -20.21 13.98 15.53
CA LEU A 208 -19.48 13.10 14.62
C LEU A 208 -20.44 12.53 13.55
N PRO A 209 -20.03 12.54 12.26
CA PRO A 209 -20.91 12.14 11.17
C PRO A 209 -21.33 10.67 11.28
N GLY A 210 -22.57 10.37 10.91
CA GLY A 210 -23.05 9.01 10.70
C GLY A 210 -22.36 8.34 9.49
N ALA A 211 -22.26 7.00 9.55
CA ALA A 211 -21.67 6.08 8.57
C ALA A 211 -20.42 6.61 7.85
N PRO A 212 -19.23 6.64 8.51
CA PRO A 212 -17.97 6.90 7.84
C PRO A 212 -17.76 5.93 6.66
N PRO A 213 -16.94 6.27 5.65
CA PRO A 213 -16.66 5.39 4.52
C PRO A 213 -16.23 3.97 4.95
N GLU A 214 -15.54 3.86 6.09
CA GLU A 214 -15.19 2.58 6.72
C GLU A 214 -16.41 1.69 7.04
N GLU A 215 -17.49 2.26 7.59
CA GLU A 215 -18.72 1.53 7.90
C GLU A 215 -19.38 1.01 6.62
N GLN A 216 -19.42 1.84 5.57
CA GLN A 216 -19.91 1.40 4.25
C GLN A 216 -19.04 0.28 3.66
N MET A 217 -17.70 0.37 3.80
CA MET A 217 -16.80 -0.69 3.35
C MET A 217 -17.06 -2.01 4.09
N ILE A 218 -17.22 -1.96 5.41
CA ILE A 218 -17.54 -3.13 6.23
C ILE A 218 -18.88 -3.73 5.81
N ASP A 219 -19.91 -2.90 5.58
CA ASP A 219 -21.22 -3.36 5.14
C ASP A 219 -21.13 -4.09 3.78
N TYR A 220 -20.43 -3.51 2.80
CA TYR A 220 -20.22 -4.17 1.50
C TYR A 220 -19.43 -5.47 1.59
N LEU A 221 -18.50 -5.58 2.54
CA LEU A 221 -17.67 -6.77 2.72
C LEU A 221 -18.41 -7.90 3.46
N THR A 222 -19.41 -7.57 4.29
CA THR A 222 -20.12 -8.51 5.18
C THR A 222 -21.52 -8.90 4.70
N THR A 223 -22.17 -8.11 3.85
CA THR A 223 -23.56 -8.36 3.38
C THR A 223 -23.61 -9.28 2.14
N GLN A 224 -22.95 -10.43 2.18
CA GLN A 224 -22.99 -11.44 1.11
C GLN A 224 -24.12 -12.46 1.27
#